data_AF-A0A0M7BBE4-F1
#
_entry.id   AF-A0A0M7BBE4-F1
#
_cell.length_a   1.000
_cell.length_b   1.000
_cell.length_c   1.000
_cell.angle_alpha   90.00
_cell.angle_beta   90.00
_cell.angle_gamma   90.00
#
_symmetry.space_group_name_H-M   'P 1'
#
loop_
_entity.id
_entity.type
_entity.pdbx_description
1 polymer ?
#
loop_
_entity_poly.entity_id
_entity_poly.type
_entity_poly.pdbx_seq_one_letter_code
_entity_poly.pdbx_strand_id
1 'polypeptide(L)'
;MIPRATVAAALGLPADTDALPPGDLPLARFAERYLSYLAVPDATTETPDAWTGAVMDHLIAHNPDLAFAAIRAAIPADAEGFLADPLADLGATHPEMRARIEAAAADDPALAARLTTEE
;
A
#
# COMPACT_ATOMS: atom_id res chain seq x y z
N MET A 1 4.98 6.32 9.22
CA MET A 1 5.09 4.98 9.86
C MET A 1 3.69 4.40 9.91
N ILE A 2 3.54 3.08 9.82
CA ILE A 2 2.26 2.38 9.99
C ILE A 2 2.18 1.90 11.44
N PRO A 3 1.15 2.30 12.21
CA PRO A 3 1.04 1.90 13.61
C PRO A 3 1.01 0.38 13.78
N ARG A 4 1.70 -0.15 14.78
CA ARG A 4 1.67 -1.60 15.09
C ARG A 4 0.23 -2.12 15.24
N ALA A 5 -0.63 -1.35 15.91
CA ALA A 5 -2.02 -1.71 16.12
C ALA A 5 -2.81 -1.83 14.79
N THR A 6 -2.50 -0.98 13.80
CA THR A 6 -3.10 -1.06 12.46
C THR A 6 -2.65 -2.34 11.75
N VAL A 7 -1.37 -2.70 11.84
CA VAL A 7 -0.86 -3.97 11.29
C VAL A 7 -1.53 -5.16 11.97
N ALA A 8 -1.68 -5.14 13.30
CA ALA A 8 -2.37 -6.19 14.04
C ALA A 8 -3.84 -6.33 13.60
N ALA A 9 -4.56 -5.21 13.50
CA ALA A 9 -5.96 -5.19 13.07
C ALA A 9 -6.15 -5.73 11.64
N ALA A 10 -5.27 -5.33 10.71
CA ALA A 10 -5.29 -5.83 9.34
C ALA A 10 -5.09 -7.35 9.25
N LEU A 11 -4.29 -7.92 10.16
CA LEU A 11 -4.02 -9.35 10.22
C LEU A 11 -5.00 -10.12 11.11
N GLY A 12 -6.04 -9.47 11.62
CA GLY A 12 -7.02 -10.08 12.53
C GLY A 12 -6.41 -10.50 13.88
N LEU A 13 -5.28 -9.92 14.26
CA LEU A 13 -4.59 -10.19 15.51
C LEU A 13 -5.11 -9.28 16.64
N PRO A 14 -5.09 -9.74 17.90
CA PRO A 14 -5.40 -8.88 19.03
C PRO A 14 -4.38 -7.74 19.17
N ALA A 15 -4.81 -6.60 19.72
CA ALA A 15 -3.97 -5.41 19.86
C ALA A 15 -2.69 -5.66 20.69
N ASP A 16 -2.78 -6.51 21.72
CA ASP A 16 -1.67 -6.90 22.59
C ASP A 16 -0.90 -8.13 22.09
N THR A 17 -1.02 -8.50 20.81
CA THR A 17 -0.32 -9.67 20.26
C THR A 17 1.20 -9.52 20.38
N ASP A 18 1.90 -10.58 20.81
CA ASP A 18 3.36 -10.70 20.74
C ASP A 18 3.86 -11.26 19.39
N ALA A 19 2.94 -11.62 18.48
CA ALA A 19 3.29 -12.19 17.18
C ALA A 19 3.94 -11.18 16.21
N LEU A 20 3.85 -9.88 16.50
CA LEU A 20 4.46 -8.82 15.71
C LEU A 20 5.76 -8.29 16.35
N PRO A 21 6.73 -7.82 15.56
CA PRO A 21 7.94 -7.16 16.08
C PRO A 21 7.62 -5.79 16.69
N PRO A 22 8.21 -5.42 17.85
CA PRO A 22 7.85 -4.21 18.59
C PRO A 22 8.07 -2.94 17.76
N GLY A 23 7.21 -1.95 17.99
CA GLY A 23 7.24 -0.64 17.33
C GLY A 23 6.43 -0.57 16.04
N ASP A 24 6.31 0.65 15.53
CA ASP A 24 5.59 0.93 14.28
C ASP A 24 6.41 0.51 13.06
N LEU A 25 5.72 0.12 12.00
CA LEU A 25 6.34 -0.33 10.77
C LEU A 25 6.76 0.87 9.90
N PRO A 26 8.04 1.00 9.50
CA PRO A 26 8.45 2.04 8.58
C PRO A 26 7.78 1.93 7.21
N LEU A 27 7.32 3.07 6.66
CA LEU A 27 6.67 3.10 5.35
C LEU A 27 7.60 2.58 4.24
N ALA A 28 8.87 2.95 4.27
CA ALA A 28 9.86 2.46 3.31
C ALA A 28 10.00 0.93 3.36
N ARG A 29 10.14 0.37 4.57
CA ARG A 29 10.26 -1.08 4.75
C ARG A 29 9.00 -1.82 4.33
N PHE A 30 7.83 -1.25 4.60
CA PHE A 30 6.56 -1.79 4.12
C PHE A 30 6.48 -1.74 2.60
N ALA A 31 6.82 -0.59 1.99
CA ALA A 31 6.80 -0.38 0.55
C ALA A 31 7.67 -1.39 -0.20
N GLU A 32 8.90 -1.65 0.26
CA GLU A 32 9.79 -2.65 -0.33
C GLU A 32 9.17 -4.06 -0.32
N ARG A 33 8.53 -4.43 0.81
CA ARG A 33 7.89 -5.73 0.99
C ARG A 33 6.60 -5.85 0.19
N TYR A 34 5.85 -4.77 0.10
CA TYR A 34 4.61 -4.71 -0.68
C TYR A 34 4.89 -4.84 -2.18
N LEU A 35 5.93 -4.18 -2.70
CA LEU A 35 6.35 -4.38 -4.09
C LEU A 35 6.82 -5.81 -4.35
N SER A 36 7.54 -6.41 -3.39
CA SER A 36 7.95 -7.81 -3.50
C SER A 36 6.74 -8.75 -3.58
N TYR A 37 5.67 -8.46 -2.85
CA TYR A 37 4.41 -9.20 -2.93
C TYR A 37 3.71 -8.99 -4.28
N LEU A 38 3.59 -7.75 -4.75
CA LEU A 38 2.93 -7.45 -6.03
C LEU A 38 3.66 -8.05 -7.25
N ALA A 39 4.98 -8.21 -7.16
CA ALA A 39 5.77 -8.84 -8.21
C ALA A 39 5.54 -10.37 -8.32
N VAL A 40 4.85 -11.00 -7.35
CA VAL A 40 4.56 -12.43 -7.40
C VAL A 40 3.25 -12.67 -8.18
N PRO A 41 3.29 -13.33 -9.35
CA PRO A 41 2.08 -13.71 -10.06
C PRO A 41 1.28 -14.73 -9.25
N ASP A 42 -0.04 -14.63 -9.28
CA ASP A 42 -0.97 -15.53 -8.58
C ASP A 42 -0.69 -15.66 -7.08
N ALA A 43 -0.33 -14.55 -6.43
CA ALA A 43 -0.04 -14.54 -5.01
C ALA A 43 -1.22 -15.06 -4.17
N THR A 44 -0.92 -15.95 -3.23
CA THR A 44 -1.89 -16.52 -2.29
C THR A 44 -1.57 -16.06 -0.87
N THR A 45 -2.39 -16.48 0.09
CA THR A 45 -2.14 -16.23 1.51
C THR A 45 -0.88 -16.91 2.05
N GLU A 46 -0.32 -17.88 1.31
CA GLU A 46 0.95 -18.54 1.64
C GLU A 46 2.16 -17.87 0.99
N THR A 47 1.93 -16.92 0.06
CA THR A 47 3.00 -16.19 -0.61
C THR A 47 3.82 -15.40 0.41
N PRO A 48 5.17 -15.40 0.29
CA PRO A 48 6.00 -14.51 1.09
C PRO A 48 5.50 -13.07 0.99
N ASP A 49 5.41 -12.39 2.13
CA ASP A 49 4.92 -11.02 2.21
C ASP A 49 3.43 -10.80 1.83
N ALA A 50 2.60 -11.86 1.74
CA ALA A 50 1.15 -11.74 1.56
C ALA A 50 0.45 -10.90 2.64
N TRP A 51 1.04 -10.84 3.85
CA TRP A 51 0.59 -9.97 4.93
C TRP A 51 0.58 -8.48 4.52
N THR A 52 1.44 -8.07 3.58
CA THR A 52 1.48 -6.69 3.09
C THR A 52 0.27 -6.33 2.22
N GLY A 53 -0.24 -7.29 1.45
CA GLY A 53 -1.51 -7.16 0.73
C GLY A 53 -2.66 -6.89 1.70
N ALA A 54 -2.83 -7.75 2.71
CA ALA A 54 -3.86 -7.57 3.73
C ALA A 54 -3.74 -6.24 4.50
N VAL A 55 -2.51 -5.79 4.81
CA VAL A 55 -2.28 -4.48 5.42
C VAL A 55 -2.65 -3.34 4.47
N MET A 56 -2.29 -3.43 3.18
CA MET A 56 -2.67 -2.41 2.21
C MET A 56 -4.20 -2.32 2.06
N ASP A 57 -4.88 -3.46 1.90
CA ASP A 57 -6.35 -3.51 1.79
C ASP A 57 -7.02 -2.87 3.00
N HIS A 58 -6.52 -3.18 4.21
CA HIS A 58 -7.01 -2.57 5.44
C HIS A 58 -6.74 -1.06 5.50
N LEU A 59 -5.57 -0.61 5.05
CA LEU A 59 -5.24 0.82 4.98
C LEU A 59 -6.14 1.53 3.96
N ILE A 60 -6.36 0.96 2.79
CA ILE A 60 -7.29 1.51 1.80
C ILE A 60 -8.67 1.62 2.43
N ALA A 61 -9.19 0.57 3.05
CA ALA A 61 -10.53 0.57 3.63
C ALA A 61 -10.72 1.58 4.79
N HIS A 62 -9.73 1.74 5.67
CA HIS A 62 -9.91 2.42 6.95
C HIS A 62 -9.03 3.65 7.18
N ASN A 63 -7.92 3.79 6.46
CA ASN A 63 -6.97 4.90 6.60
C ASN A 63 -6.41 5.32 5.23
N PRO A 64 -7.25 5.85 4.32
CA PRO A 64 -6.89 6.13 2.94
C PRO A 64 -5.66 7.03 2.77
N ASP A 65 -5.49 8.04 3.63
CA ASP A 65 -4.29 8.89 3.63
C ASP A 65 -3.00 8.12 3.91
N LEU A 66 -3.05 7.16 4.85
CA LEU A 66 -1.89 6.33 5.19
C LEU A 66 -1.61 5.29 4.10
N ALA A 67 -2.66 4.75 3.47
CA ALA A 67 -2.55 3.90 2.28
C ALA A 67 -1.83 4.67 1.15
N PHE A 68 -2.28 5.89 0.85
CA PHE A 68 -1.63 6.73 -0.16
C PHE A 68 -0.18 7.05 0.18
N ALA A 69 0.12 7.37 1.44
CA ALA A 69 1.50 7.62 1.87
C ALA A 69 2.39 6.37 1.73
N ALA A 70 1.86 5.17 1.99
CA ALA A 70 2.57 3.91 1.80
C ALA A 70 2.84 3.63 0.32
N ILE A 71 1.84 3.81 -0.54
CA ILE A 71 1.98 3.67 -2.00
C ILE A 71 3.01 4.67 -2.54
N ARG A 72 2.95 5.95 -2.12
CA ARG A 72 3.94 6.95 -2.53
C ARG A 72 5.37 6.61 -2.10
N ALA A 73 5.55 5.99 -0.94
CA ALA A 73 6.86 5.54 -0.50
C ALA A 73 7.43 4.41 -1.38
N ALA A 74 6.58 3.66 -2.08
CA ALA A 74 6.98 2.59 -2.99
C ALA A 74 7.33 3.08 -4.40
N ILE A 75 6.80 4.23 -4.85
CA ILE A 75 7.00 4.77 -6.22
C ILE A 75 8.47 4.74 -6.68
N PRO A 76 9.47 5.18 -5.88
CA PRO A 76 10.86 5.22 -6.32
C PRO A 76 11.45 3.83 -6.62
N ALA A 77 10.91 2.77 -6.01
CA ALA A 77 11.37 1.40 -6.17
C ALA A 77 10.51 0.60 -7.16
N ASP A 78 9.33 1.10 -7.51
CA ASP A 78 8.41 0.46 -8.45
C ASP A 78 8.83 0.75 -9.90
N ALA A 79 9.74 -0.03 -10.44
CA ALA A 79 10.18 0.14 -11.84
C ALA A 79 9.18 -0.43 -12.85
N GLU A 80 8.41 -1.45 -12.47
CA GLU A 80 7.53 -2.21 -13.36
C GLU A 80 6.08 -1.73 -13.37
N GLY A 81 5.73 -0.77 -12.50
CA GLY A 81 4.41 -0.14 -12.50
C GLY A 81 3.34 -0.90 -11.72
N PHE A 82 3.74 -1.75 -10.77
CA PHE A 82 2.83 -2.55 -9.95
C PHE A 82 1.86 -1.71 -9.10
N LEU A 83 2.18 -0.42 -8.88
CA LEU A 83 1.36 0.46 -8.05
C LEU A 83 0.12 1.03 -8.77
N ALA A 84 -0.07 0.77 -10.06
CA ALA A 84 -1.23 1.26 -10.81
C ALA A 84 -2.55 0.73 -10.21
N ASP A 85 -2.64 -0.59 -9.99
CA ASP A 85 -3.81 -1.25 -9.40
C ASP A 85 -4.18 -0.73 -8.00
N PRO A 86 -3.27 -0.67 -7.00
CA PRO A 86 -3.62 -0.14 -5.69
C PRO A 86 -3.94 1.36 -5.68
N LEU A 87 -3.40 2.15 -6.61
CA LEU A 87 -3.82 3.55 -6.79
C LEU A 87 -5.25 3.64 -7.32
N ALA A 88 -5.60 2.80 -8.29
CA ALA A 88 -6.95 2.71 -8.84
C ALA A 88 -7.95 2.24 -7.78
N ASP A 89 -7.61 1.20 -7.02
CA ASP A 89 -8.46 0.67 -5.94
C ASP A 89 -8.70 1.71 -4.83
N LEU A 90 -7.66 2.45 -4.44
CA LEU A 90 -7.77 3.53 -3.46
C LEU A 90 -8.72 4.64 -3.95
N GLY A 91 -8.59 5.06 -5.21
CA GLY A 91 -9.46 6.07 -5.81
C GLY A 91 -10.90 5.59 -6.04
N ALA A 92 -11.09 4.29 -6.30
CA ALA A 92 -12.41 3.68 -6.45
C ALA A 92 -13.12 3.54 -5.11
N THR A 93 -12.40 3.15 -4.06
CA THR A 93 -12.93 3.00 -2.70
C THR A 93 -13.23 4.36 -2.06
N HIS A 94 -12.37 5.36 -2.29
CA HIS A 94 -12.50 6.71 -1.72
C HIS A 94 -12.44 7.79 -2.82
N PRO A 95 -13.60 8.27 -3.30
CA PRO A 95 -13.66 9.29 -4.35
C PRO A 95 -12.89 10.58 -4.04
N GLU A 96 -12.80 10.97 -2.76
CA GLU A 96 -11.99 12.11 -2.32
C GLU A 96 -10.49 11.88 -2.55
N MET A 97 -10.02 10.64 -2.45
CA MET A 97 -8.64 10.29 -2.70
C MET A 97 -8.33 10.32 -4.18
N ARG A 98 -9.28 9.97 -5.05
CA ARG A 98 -9.11 10.09 -6.51
C ARG A 98 -8.69 11.50 -6.91
N ALA A 99 -9.44 12.52 -6.48
CA ALA A 99 -9.11 13.92 -6.78
C ALA A 99 -7.74 14.32 -6.20
N ARG A 100 -7.40 13.80 -5.01
CA ARG A 100 -6.11 14.05 -4.35
C ARG A 100 -4.93 13.39 -5.09
N ILE A 101 -5.12 12.17 -5.59
CA ILE A 101 -4.14 11.41 -6.38
C ILE A 101 -3.89 12.14 -7.71
N GLU A 102 -4.96 12.53 -8.41
CA GLU A 102 -4.88 13.30 -9.66
C GLU A 102 -4.15 14.64 -9.45
N ALA A 103 -4.49 15.37 -8.38
CA ALA A 103 -3.80 16.62 -8.03
C ALA A 103 -2.33 16.39 -7.71
N ALA A 104 -2.00 15.36 -6.92
CA ALA A 104 -0.61 15.03 -6.60
C ALA A 104 0.20 14.59 -7.82
N ALA A 105 -0.43 13.92 -8.79
CA ALA A 105 0.20 13.50 -10.04
C ALA A 105 0.54 14.69 -10.94
N ALA A 106 -0.19 15.80 -10.87
CA ALA A 106 0.13 17.01 -11.62
C ALA A 106 1.51 17.59 -11.22
N ASP A 107 1.90 17.43 -9.95
CA ASP A 107 3.18 17.91 -9.40
C ASP A 107 4.26 16.82 -9.31
N ASP A 108 3.89 15.54 -9.38
CA ASP A 108 4.78 14.38 -9.25
C ASP A 108 4.75 13.51 -10.52
N PRO A 109 5.73 13.66 -11.43
CA PRO A 109 5.75 12.91 -12.68
C PRO A 109 5.92 11.40 -12.47
N ALA A 110 6.54 10.97 -11.35
CA ALA A 110 6.70 9.56 -11.06
C ALA A 110 5.36 8.93 -10.64
N LEU A 111 4.54 9.67 -9.90
CA LEU A 111 3.16 9.28 -9.62
C LEU A 111 2.30 9.30 -10.88
N ALA A 112 2.40 10.35 -11.71
CA ALA A 112 1.66 10.44 -12.96
C ALA A 112 1.89 9.24 -13.88
N ALA A 113 3.14 8.77 -13.98
CA ALA A 113 3.50 7.61 -14.79
C ALA A 113 2.78 6.31 -14.39
N ARG A 114 2.27 6.21 -13.15
CA ARG A 114 1.51 5.04 -12.65
C ARG A 114 0.01 5.15 -12.86
N LEU A 115 -0.49 6.34 -13.17
CA LEU A 115 -1.90 6.55 -13.49
C LEU A 115 -2.18 6.38 -14.99
N THR A 116 -1.16 6.51 -15.83
CA THR A 116 -1.27 6.42 -17.29
C THR A 116 -1.07 5.02 -17.84
N THR A 117 -0.86 4.01 -16.99
CA THR A 117 -0.53 2.63 -17.38
C THR A 117 -1.76 1.82 -17.84
N GLU A 118 -2.72 2.49 -18.49
CA GLU A 118 -3.82 1.86 -19.23
C GLU A 118 -3.47 1.89 -20.73
N GLU A 119 -2.65 0.94 -21.21
CA GLU A 119 -2.49 0.64 -22.65
C GLU A 119 -2.58 -0.87 -22.91
#